data_AF-A0A962V8V4-F1
#
_entry.id   AF-A0A962V8V4-F1
#
_cell.length_a   1.000
_cell.length_b   1.000
_cell.length_c   1.000
_cell.angle_alpha   90.00
_cell.angle_beta   90.00
_cell.angle_gamma   90.00
#
_symmetry.space_group_name_H-M   'P 1'
#
loop_
_entity.id
_entity.type
_entity.pdbx_description
1 polymer ?
#
loop_
_entity_poly.entity_id
_entity_poly.type
_entity_poly.pdbx_seq_one_letter_code
_entity_poly.pdbx_strand_id
1 'polypeptide(L)'
;LSTLVDAKIVETKTSNPERYAALGVEDISAEDAQGMRIDLEGGSEPISLIVGNLNSSNQQQTYVRKADQAQSLLISGSLAPADDVQRWARQPIVAIPAEQVQKVVIKHPDGEQLTVYKSGRSDTNFKLFNLLEGRELSHDTVANPIGNALSNLRLEDVRTVEQLNPADAEPVITEYYTFDGRKITLQGFQQDDNYYLHLQAAFDADQFEQFRPKAEPATTDDSADESADDTESTANDEAATETAEAD
;
A
#
# COMPACT_ATOMS: atom_id res chain seq x y z
N LEU A 1 8.16 13.92 -4.76
CA LEU A 1 7.81 15.36 -4.59
C LEU A 1 8.69 16.10 -3.58
N SER A 2 9.45 15.43 -2.69
CA SER A 2 10.38 16.11 -1.76
C SER A 2 11.34 17.08 -2.45
N THR A 3 11.84 16.71 -3.64
CA THR A 3 12.70 17.58 -4.46
C THR A 3 12.06 18.93 -4.82
N LEU A 4 10.73 18.99 -5.00
CA LEU A 4 10.04 20.26 -5.30
C LEU A 4 9.88 21.12 -4.05
N VAL A 5 9.72 20.49 -2.87
CA VAL A 5 9.63 21.21 -1.58
C VAL A 5 10.95 21.90 -1.25
N ASP A 6 12.08 21.25 -1.54
CA ASP A 6 13.41 21.77 -1.26
C ASP A 6 13.99 22.65 -2.40
N ALA A 7 13.27 22.74 -3.52
CA ALA A 7 13.73 23.48 -4.70
C ALA A 7 13.83 24.98 -4.43
N LYS A 8 14.92 25.59 -4.90
CA LYS A 8 15.14 27.03 -4.85
C LYS A 8 15.24 27.58 -6.25
N ILE A 9 14.73 28.79 -6.44
CA ILE A 9 14.92 29.52 -7.70
C ILE A 9 16.41 29.89 -7.80
N VAL A 10 17.06 29.39 -8.84
CA VAL A 10 18.46 29.69 -9.17
C VAL A 10 18.50 30.94 -10.04
N GLU A 11 17.64 31.00 -11.06
CA GLU A 11 17.66 32.08 -12.03
C GLU A 11 16.27 32.35 -12.59
N THR A 12 15.98 33.63 -12.84
CA THR A 12 14.79 34.05 -13.60
C THR A 12 15.11 33.98 -15.09
N LYS A 13 14.33 33.22 -15.86
CA LYS A 13 14.56 32.99 -17.29
C LYS A 13 13.70 33.93 -18.13
N THR A 14 13.17 33.46 -19.25
CA THR A 14 12.44 34.29 -20.21
C THR A 14 10.96 34.40 -19.87
N SER A 15 10.37 35.55 -20.17
CA SER A 15 8.92 35.74 -20.24
C SER A 15 8.40 35.80 -21.67
N ASN A 16 9.26 35.60 -22.68
CA ASN A 16 8.88 35.57 -24.08
C ASN A 16 8.39 34.16 -24.47
N PRO A 17 7.12 33.99 -24.87
CA PRO A 17 6.57 32.70 -25.27
C PRO A 17 7.31 32.01 -26.42
N GLU A 18 7.89 32.77 -27.35
CA GLU A 18 8.66 32.23 -28.48
C GLU A 18 9.89 31.44 -28.05
N ARG A 19 10.33 31.60 -26.79
CA ARG A 19 11.53 30.95 -26.25
C ARG A 19 11.20 29.78 -25.32
N TYR A 20 9.92 29.49 -25.04
CA TYR A 20 9.55 28.42 -24.12
C TYR A 20 9.89 27.04 -24.66
N ALA A 21 9.71 26.80 -25.95
CA ALA A 21 10.06 25.53 -26.62
C ALA A 21 11.50 25.09 -26.35
N ALA A 22 12.44 26.04 -26.29
CA ALA A 22 13.85 25.72 -25.99
C ALA A 22 14.06 25.23 -24.54
N LEU A 23 13.14 25.57 -23.64
CA LEU A 23 13.18 25.19 -22.22
C LEU A 23 12.20 24.05 -21.90
N GLY A 24 11.29 23.70 -22.82
CA GLY A 24 10.21 22.74 -22.60
C GLY A 24 9.15 23.24 -21.61
N VAL A 25 8.89 24.54 -21.55
CA VAL A 25 7.95 25.15 -20.58
C VAL A 25 6.74 25.82 -21.24
N GLU A 26 6.52 25.53 -22.52
CA GLU A 26 5.32 25.89 -23.26
C GLU A 26 4.06 25.30 -22.61
N ASP A 27 2.91 25.81 -23.00
CA ASP A 27 1.65 25.23 -22.54
C ASP A 27 1.50 23.80 -23.07
N ILE A 28 1.01 22.89 -22.23
CA ILE A 28 0.81 21.47 -22.59
C ILE A 28 -0.22 21.25 -23.69
N SER A 29 -1.03 22.27 -24.01
CA SER A 29 -1.97 22.24 -25.14
C SER A 29 -1.30 22.45 -26.50
N ALA A 30 -0.02 22.84 -26.56
CA ALA A 30 0.71 22.94 -27.81
C ALA A 30 1.01 21.54 -28.39
N GLU A 31 0.86 21.37 -29.71
CA GLU A 31 1.03 20.07 -30.38
C GLU A 31 2.41 19.43 -30.15
N ASP A 32 3.46 20.26 -30.05
CA ASP A 32 4.85 19.83 -29.86
C ASP A 32 5.35 20.09 -28.42
N ALA A 33 4.46 20.21 -27.44
CA ALA A 33 4.84 20.46 -26.05
C ALA A 33 5.75 19.33 -25.51
N GLN A 34 6.89 19.70 -24.96
CA GLN A 34 7.89 18.80 -24.38
C GLN A 34 7.81 18.70 -22.86
N GLY A 35 7.18 19.69 -22.23
CA GLY A 35 7.03 19.76 -20.77
C GLY A 35 5.85 18.94 -20.25
N MET A 36 5.83 18.75 -18.93
CA MET A 36 4.72 18.14 -18.20
C MET A 36 4.11 19.14 -17.21
N ARG A 37 2.78 19.28 -17.24
CA ARG A 37 2.05 20.01 -16.22
C ARG A 37 1.74 19.13 -15.03
N ILE A 38 2.07 19.61 -13.84
CA ILE A 38 1.68 19.04 -12.57
C ILE A 38 0.69 19.99 -11.91
N ASP A 39 -0.51 19.49 -11.64
CA ASP A 39 -1.51 20.18 -10.84
C ASP A 39 -1.48 19.63 -9.40
N LEU A 40 -1.19 20.51 -8.45
CA LEU A 40 -1.13 20.20 -7.03
C LEU A 40 -2.37 20.76 -6.36
N GLU A 41 -3.22 19.86 -5.88
CA GLU A 41 -4.45 20.16 -5.15
C GLU A 41 -4.31 19.78 -3.66
N GLY A 42 -5.23 20.27 -2.80
CA GLY A 42 -5.26 19.95 -1.36
C GLY A 42 -4.52 20.93 -0.44
N GLY A 43 -3.86 21.94 -1.00
CA GLY A 43 -3.40 23.13 -0.27
C GLY A 43 -4.50 24.21 -0.16
N SER A 44 -4.16 25.36 0.44
CA SER A 44 -5.06 26.52 0.48
C SER A 44 -5.35 27.11 -0.91
N GLU A 45 -4.46 26.91 -1.87
CA GLU A 45 -4.61 27.36 -3.25
C GLU A 45 -4.03 26.28 -4.18
N PRO A 46 -4.75 25.89 -5.26
CA PRO A 46 -4.21 24.98 -6.27
C PRO A 46 -2.99 25.58 -6.97
N ILE A 47 -1.99 24.75 -7.26
CA ILE A 47 -0.77 25.18 -7.97
C ILE A 47 -0.62 24.36 -9.23
N SER A 48 -0.53 25.05 -10.37
CA SER A 48 -0.23 24.43 -11.67
C SER A 48 1.18 24.79 -12.11
N LEU A 49 2.05 23.77 -12.20
CA LEU A 49 3.46 23.93 -12.55
C LEU A 49 3.80 23.14 -13.80
N ILE A 50 4.33 23.81 -14.82
CA ILE A 50 4.89 23.19 -16.01
C ILE A 50 6.37 22.91 -15.73
N VAL A 51 6.75 21.64 -15.79
CA VAL A 51 8.11 21.14 -15.63
C VAL A 51 8.67 20.83 -17.01
N GLY A 52 9.73 21.52 -17.39
CA GLY A 52 10.38 21.37 -18.67
C GLY A 52 11.69 20.59 -18.59
N ASN A 53 12.61 20.98 -19.46
CA ASN A 53 13.87 20.27 -19.65
C ASN A 53 14.80 20.42 -18.42
N LEU A 54 15.64 19.40 -18.20
CA LEU A 54 16.80 19.56 -17.33
C LEU A 54 17.80 20.53 -17.98
N ASN A 55 18.52 21.31 -17.15
CA ASN A 55 19.58 22.17 -17.66
C ASN A 55 20.72 21.31 -18.21
N SER A 56 21.02 21.46 -19.50
CA SER A 56 22.07 20.70 -20.20
C SER A 56 23.47 20.91 -19.60
N SER A 57 23.73 22.07 -18.99
CA SER A 57 25.01 22.34 -18.29
C SER A 57 25.05 21.80 -16.86
N ASN A 58 23.89 21.55 -16.25
CA ASN A 58 23.79 21.01 -14.90
C ASN A 58 22.46 20.26 -14.71
N GLN A 59 22.50 18.93 -14.83
CA GLN A 59 21.30 18.08 -14.74
C GLN A 59 20.66 18.05 -13.33
N GLN A 60 21.26 18.71 -12.33
CA GLN A 60 20.64 18.97 -11.03
C GLN A 60 19.80 20.24 -11.01
N GLN A 61 19.50 20.83 -12.16
CA GLN A 61 18.61 21.99 -12.28
C GLN A 61 17.56 21.73 -13.36
N THR A 62 16.36 22.26 -13.16
CA THR A 62 15.22 22.04 -14.05
C THR A 62 14.56 23.36 -14.41
N TYR A 63 14.15 23.51 -15.67
CA TYR A 63 13.33 24.64 -16.09
C TYR A 63 11.89 24.42 -15.68
N VAL A 64 11.25 25.44 -15.13
CA VAL A 64 9.84 25.39 -14.72
C VAL A 64 9.13 26.70 -15.04
N ARG A 65 7.80 26.64 -15.19
CA ARG A 65 6.93 27.82 -15.33
C ARG A 65 5.61 27.54 -14.63
N LYS A 66 5.10 28.47 -13.81
CA LYS A 66 3.72 28.36 -13.34
C LYS A 66 2.78 28.57 -14.53
N ALA A 67 1.76 27.73 -14.68
CA ALA A 67 0.92 27.72 -15.88
C ALA A 67 0.24 29.09 -16.13
N ASP A 68 -0.13 29.78 -15.06
CA ASP A 68 -0.77 31.10 -15.05
C ASP A 68 0.21 32.28 -15.16
N GLN A 69 1.53 32.02 -15.24
CA GLN A 69 2.56 33.05 -15.31
C GLN A 69 3.36 32.98 -16.61
N ALA A 70 3.69 34.15 -17.16
CA ALA A 70 4.62 34.24 -18.30
C ALA A 70 6.07 33.99 -17.88
N GLN A 71 6.44 34.25 -16.63
CA GLN A 71 7.84 34.14 -16.23
C GLN A 71 8.27 32.67 -16.06
N SER A 72 9.24 32.23 -16.86
CA SER A 72 9.94 30.94 -16.63
C SER A 72 11.09 31.10 -15.66
N LEU A 73 11.44 30.00 -14.98
CA LEU A 73 12.44 29.95 -13.92
C LEU A 73 13.35 28.73 -14.14
N LEU A 74 14.58 28.85 -13.64
CA LEU A 74 15.47 27.71 -13.44
C LEU A 74 15.56 27.45 -11.94
N ILE A 75 15.22 26.24 -11.52
CA ILE A 75 15.24 25.83 -10.11
C ILE A 75 16.34 24.81 -9.84
N SER A 76 16.79 24.74 -8.59
CA SER A 76 17.62 23.64 -8.10
C SER A 76 16.78 22.38 -7.91
N GLY A 77 17.37 21.23 -8.20
CA GLY A 77 16.71 19.94 -8.18
C GLY A 77 16.47 19.41 -9.58
N SER A 78 16.66 18.10 -9.73
CA SER A 78 16.28 17.36 -10.93
C SER A 78 14.83 16.93 -10.78
N LEU A 79 13.91 17.61 -11.46
CA LEU A 79 12.51 17.22 -11.55
C LEU A 79 12.31 16.49 -12.88
N ALA A 80 12.17 15.18 -12.80
CA ALA A 80 11.74 14.33 -13.89
C ALA A 80 10.48 13.61 -13.43
N PRO A 81 9.31 14.24 -13.50
CA PRO A 81 8.07 13.60 -13.11
C PRO A 81 7.84 12.40 -14.04
N ALA A 82 7.17 11.37 -13.55
CA ALA A 82 6.91 10.19 -14.35
C ALA A 82 5.79 10.46 -15.36
N ASP A 83 5.94 9.95 -16.57
CA ASP A 83 4.91 9.87 -17.61
C ASP A 83 3.91 8.73 -17.38
N ASP A 84 4.30 7.74 -16.57
CA ASP A 84 3.49 6.58 -16.22
C ASP A 84 2.71 6.79 -14.91
N VAL A 85 1.38 6.65 -14.97
CA VAL A 85 0.45 6.70 -13.84
C VAL A 85 0.88 5.78 -12.69
N GLN A 86 1.44 4.60 -12.97
CA GLN A 86 1.88 3.64 -11.96
C GLN A 86 2.95 4.21 -11.03
N ARG A 87 3.80 5.11 -11.53
CA ARG A 87 4.89 5.72 -10.73
C ARG A 87 4.38 6.83 -9.82
N TRP A 88 3.16 7.33 -10.05
CA TRP A 88 2.51 8.28 -9.16
C TRP A 88 1.76 7.58 -8.01
N ALA A 89 1.22 6.39 -8.27
CA ALA A 89 0.55 5.60 -7.24
C ALA A 89 1.55 4.95 -6.26
N ARG A 90 1.23 4.97 -4.97
CA ARG A 90 1.96 4.14 -4.00
C ARG A 90 1.61 2.68 -4.26
N GLN A 91 2.60 1.88 -4.62
CA GLN A 91 2.45 0.46 -4.87
C GLN A 91 3.14 -0.40 -3.79
N PRO A 92 2.66 -1.63 -3.55
CA PRO A 92 1.40 -2.22 -4.06
C PRO A 92 0.17 -1.58 -3.40
N ILE A 93 -0.98 -1.70 -4.04
CA ILE A 93 -2.24 -1.14 -3.49
C ILE A 93 -2.84 -2.07 -2.46
N VAL A 94 -2.68 -3.37 -2.66
CA VAL A 94 -3.02 -4.40 -1.68
C VAL A 94 -1.81 -5.29 -1.50
N ALA A 95 -1.42 -5.47 -0.23
CA ALA A 95 -0.33 -6.34 0.20
C ALA A 95 -0.85 -7.28 1.30
N ILE A 96 -1.80 -8.15 0.94
CA ILE A 96 -2.32 -9.18 1.86
C ILE A 96 -1.61 -10.49 1.52
N PRO A 97 -0.63 -10.92 2.33
CA PRO A 97 0.10 -12.15 2.07
C PRO A 97 -0.79 -13.37 2.36
N ALA A 98 -0.54 -14.50 1.69
CA ALA A 98 -1.41 -15.67 1.74
C ALA A 98 -1.52 -16.35 3.12
N GLU A 99 -0.60 -16.06 4.03
CA GLU A 99 -0.64 -16.50 5.42
C GLU A 99 -1.76 -15.80 6.20
N GLN A 100 -2.18 -14.61 5.77
CA GLN A 100 -3.27 -13.86 6.38
C GLN A 100 -4.63 -14.26 5.80
N VAL A 101 -4.67 -14.81 4.59
CA VAL A 101 -5.91 -15.24 3.93
C VAL A 101 -6.39 -16.58 4.52
N GLN A 102 -7.61 -16.58 5.04
CA GLN A 102 -8.26 -17.77 5.58
C GLN A 102 -9.13 -18.48 4.54
N LYS A 103 -9.88 -17.73 3.74
CA LYS A 103 -10.84 -18.29 2.78
C LYS A 103 -10.95 -17.38 1.56
N VAL A 104 -11.08 -17.99 0.39
CA VAL A 104 -11.39 -17.30 -0.87
C VAL A 104 -12.59 -17.99 -1.50
N VAL A 105 -13.60 -17.20 -1.86
CA VAL A 105 -14.80 -17.66 -2.56
C VAL A 105 -14.84 -17.00 -3.92
N ILE A 106 -14.85 -17.79 -4.99
CA ILE A 106 -14.96 -17.30 -6.38
C ILE A 106 -16.34 -17.71 -6.89
N LYS A 107 -17.11 -16.75 -7.39
CA LYS A 107 -18.44 -16.93 -7.97
C LYS A 107 -18.41 -16.48 -9.43
N HIS A 108 -18.69 -17.41 -10.33
CA HIS A 108 -18.84 -17.12 -11.74
C HIS A 108 -20.28 -16.67 -12.07
N PRO A 109 -20.47 -15.91 -13.16
CA PRO A 109 -21.79 -15.44 -13.58
C PRO A 109 -22.79 -16.56 -13.88
N ASP A 110 -22.30 -17.73 -14.30
CA ASP A 110 -23.09 -18.94 -14.56
C ASP A 110 -23.60 -19.64 -13.27
N GLY A 111 -23.21 -19.14 -12.11
CA GLY A 111 -23.56 -19.70 -10.80
C GLY A 111 -22.58 -20.75 -10.29
N GLU A 112 -21.53 -21.10 -11.03
CA GLU A 112 -20.46 -21.95 -10.51
C GLU A 112 -19.73 -21.22 -9.38
N GLN A 113 -19.53 -21.93 -8.27
CA GLN A 113 -18.81 -21.40 -7.11
C GLN A 113 -17.64 -22.31 -6.76
N LEU A 114 -16.47 -21.70 -6.61
CA LEU A 114 -15.28 -22.32 -6.08
C LEU A 114 -15.00 -21.74 -4.69
N THR A 115 -14.54 -22.56 -3.75
CA THR A 115 -14.13 -22.06 -2.43
C THR A 115 -12.85 -22.75 -2.00
N VAL A 116 -11.81 -21.97 -1.71
CA VAL A 116 -10.55 -22.46 -1.13
C VAL A 116 -10.37 -21.90 0.28
N TYR A 117 -9.79 -22.68 1.19
CA TYR A 117 -9.66 -22.26 2.59
C TYR A 117 -8.50 -22.92 3.33
N LYS A 118 -8.06 -22.26 4.40
CA LYS A 118 -7.20 -22.79 5.45
C LYS A 118 -8.04 -23.01 6.71
N SER A 119 -7.83 -24.13 7.40
CA SER A 119 -8.52 -24.43 8.66
C SER A 119 -7.99 -23.59 9.81
N GLY A 120 -6.71 -23.21 9.76
CA GLY A 120 -6.06 -22.37 10.76
C GLY A 120 -4.80 -21.71 10.22
N ARG A 121 -4.23 -20.79 11.01
CA ARG A 121 -3.02 -20.02 10.65
C ARG A 121 -1.77 -20.90 10.42
N SER A 122 -1.76 -22.11 10.99
CA SER A 122 -0.68 -23.09 10.83
C SER A 122 -0.75 -23.85 9.49
N ASP A 123 -1.87 -23.79 8.77
CA ASP A 123 -2.02 -24.51 7.51
C ASP A 123 -1.15 -23.84 6.43
N THR A 124 -0.22 -24.61 5.86
CA THR A 124 0.63 -24.13 4.76
C THR A 124 -0.17 -23.96 3.46
N ASN A 125 -0.98 -24.96 3.11
CA ASN A 125 -1.69 -25.04 1.84
C ASN A 125 -3.18 -24.74 2.00
N PHE A 126 -3.78 -24.16 0.95
CA PHE A 126 -5.23 -24.05 0.84
C PHE A 126 -5.85 -25.39 0.43
N LYS A 127 -7.00 -25.71 1.03
CA LYS A 127 -7.86 -26.85 0.69
C LYS A 127 -9.03 -26.38 -0.16
N LEU A 128 -9.58 -27.24 -1.00
CA LEU A 128 -10.79 -26.95 -1.75
C LEU A 128 -12.04 -27.42 -1.00
N PHE A 129 -13.05 -26.57 -0.93
CA PHE A 129 -14.37 -26.91 -0.39
C PHE A 129 -15.29 -27.36 -1.54
N ASN A 130 -15.92 -28.53 -1.39
CA ASN A 130 -16.83 -29.14 -2.36
C ASN A 130 -16.30 -29.11 -3.81
N LEU A 131 -15.35 -30.00 -4.12
CA LEU A 131 -15.10 -30.38 -5.52
C LEU A 131 -16.45 -30.80 -6.15
N LEU A 132 -16.81 -30.21 -7.29
CA LEU A 132 -17.93 -30.69 -8.10
C LEU A 132 -17.77 -32.21 -8.31
N GLU A 133 -18.85 -32.98 -8.17
CA GLU A 133 -18.80 -34.44 -8.19
C GLU A 133 -17.92 -34.95 -9.34
N GLY A 134 -16.87 -35.72 -9.01
CA GLY A 134 -15.95 -36.29 -9.99
C GLY A 134 -14.72 -35.46 -10.36
N ARG A 135 -14.49 -34.29 -9.74
CA ARG A 135 -13.21 -33.57 -9.85
C ARG A 135 -12.32 -33.84 -8.63
N GLU A 136 -11.02 -33.96 -8.85
CA GLU A 136 -9.99 -34.01 -7.80
C GLU A 136 -8.93 -32.95 -8.10
N LEU A 137 -8.30 -32.39 -7.07
CA LEU A 137 -7.15 -31.53 -7.28
C LEU A 137 -6.01 -32.38 -7.84
N SER A 138 -5.32 -31.90 -8.87
CA SER A 138 -4.14 -32.62 -9.38
C SER A 138 -3.03 -32.69 -8.34
N HIS A 139 -2.87 -31.65 -7.50
CA HIS A 139 -1.94 -31.60 -6.37
C HIS A 139 -2.44 -30.65 -5.26
N ASP A 140 -1.97 -30.85 -4.02
CA ASP A 140 -2.32 -30.05 -2.82
C ASP A 140 -1.97 -28.56 -2.92
N THR A 141 -1.09 -28.17 -3.83
CA THR A 141 -0.61 -26.78 -4.00
C THR A 141 -1.38 -25.99 -5.05
N VAL A 142 -2.26 -26.64 -5.82
CA VAL A 142 -2.96 -26.03 -6.97
C VAL A 142 -3.85 -24.85 -6.57
N ALA A 143 -4.31 -24.83 -5.32
CA ALA A 143 -5.12 -23.74 -4.77
C ALA A 143 -4.31 -22.55 -4.22
N ASN A 144 -3.00 -22.71 -3.99
CA ASN A 144 -2.17 -21.68 -3.36
C ASN A 144 -2.02 -20.40 -4.20
N PRO A 145 -1.94 -20.44 -5.55
CA PRO A 145 -1.93 -19.22 -6.35
C PRO A 145 -3.14 -18.32 -6.13
N ILE A 146 -4.33 -18.91 -5.90
CA ILE A 146 -5.58 -18.17 -5.64
C ILE A 146 -5.46 -17.35 -4.35
N GLY A 147 -4.93 -17.97 -3.28
CA GLY A 147 -4.71 -17.29 -1.99
C GLY A 147 -3.60 -16.23 -2.03
N ASN A 148 -2.66 -16.34 -2.97
CA ASN A 148 -1.53 -15.41 -3.12
C ASN A 148 -1.84 -14.19 -4.00
N ALA A 149 -2.96 -14.16 -4.72
CA ALA A 149 -3.24 -13.11 -5.71
C ALA A 149 -3.22 -11.67 -5.13
N LEU A 150 -3.59 -11.50 -3.85
CA LEU A 150 -3.59 -10.19 -3.18
C LEU A 150 -2.24 -9.79 -2.54
N SER A 151 -1.21 -10.63 -2.65
CA SER A 151 0.09 -10.36 -2.02
C SER A 151 0.85 -9.21 -2.69
N ASN A 152 0.63 -9.01 -3.99
CA ASN A 152 1.32 -7.98 -4.78
C ASN A 152 0.41 -7.43 -5.89
N LEU A 153 -0.79 -6.97 -5.52
CA LEU A 153 -1.70 -6.38 -6.48
C LEU A 153 -1.20 -4.98 -6.89
N ARG A 154 -0.85 -4.84 -8.17
CA ARG A 154 -0.39 -3.60 -8.79
C ARG A 154 -1.46 -3.08 -9.73
N LEU A 155 -1.59 -1.76 -9.79
CA LEU A 155 -2.41 -1.13 -10.82
C LEU A 155 -1.58 -0.92 -12.07
N GLU A 156 -2.21 -1.11 -13.22
CA GLU A 156 -1.66 -0.65 -14.49
C GLU A 156 -2.33 0.63 -14.95
N ASP A 157 -3.65 0.72 -14.81
CA ASP A 157 -4.47 1.87 -15.16
C ASP A 157 -5.67 1.98 -14.21
N VAL A 158 -6.32 3.16 -14.18
CA VAL A 158 -7.48 3.44 -13.33
C VAL A 158 -8.59 4.09 -14.15
N ARG A 159 -9.82 3.67 -13.88
CA ARG A 159 -11.04 4.31 -14.38
C ARG A 159 -11.99 4.55 -13.23
N THR A 160 -12.86 5.54 -13.41
CA THR A 160 -13.94 5.78 -12.46
C THR A 160 -15.04 4.73 -12.62
N VAL A 161 -15.83 4.50 -11.58
CA VAL A 161 -16.99 3.59 -11.64
C VAL A 161 -18.05 4.10 -12.62
N GLU A 162 -18.13 5.40 -12.84
CA GLU A 162 -19.01 6.02 -13.85
C GLU A 162 -18.59 5.67 -15.28
N GLN A 163 -17.29 5.49 -15.52
CA GLN A 163 -16.73 5.09 -16.82
C GLN A 163 -16.77 3.57 -17.02
N LEU A 164 -16.52 2.80 -15.95
CA LEU A 164 -16.48 1.34 -15.97
C LEU A 164 -17.21 0.79 -14.74
N ASN A 165 -18.50 0.47 -14.93
CA ASN A 165 -19.32 -0.10 -13.87
C ASN A 165 -19.29 -1.63 -13.94
N PRO A 166 -18.77 -2.34 -12.93
CA PRO A 166 -18.76 -3.80 -12.92
C PRO A 166 -20.16 -4.41 -12.99
N ALA A 167 -21.22 -3.69 -12.59
CA ALA A 167 -22.60 -4.20 -12.67
C ALA A 167 -23.08 -4.47 -14.10
N ASP A 168 -22.47 -3.82 -15.09
CA ASP A 168 -22.86 -3.92 -16.50
C ASP A 168 -22.13 -5.05 -17.25
N ALA A 169 -21.18 -5.74 -16.60
CA ALA A 169 -20.22 -6.62 -17.26
C ALA A 169 -20.19 -8.07 -16.71
N GLU A 170 -21.26 -8.51 -16.04
CA GLU A 170 -21.40 -9.86 -15.45
C GLU A 170 -20.08 -10.37 -14.82
N PRO A 171 -19.60 -9.73 -13.74
CA PRO A 171 -18.24 -9.93 -13.26
C PRO A 171 -18.10 -11.26 -12.53
N VAL A 172 -16.90 -11.84 -12.59
CA VAL A 172 -16.49 -12.87 -11.62
C VAL A 172 -16.27 -12.18 -10.27
N ILE A 173 -17.00 -12.63 -9.26
CA ILE A 173 -16.90 -12.07 -7.90
C ILE A 173 -15.98 -12.96 -7.07
N THR A 174 -14.88 -12.39 -6.57
CA THR A 174 -13.96 -13.07 -5.66
C THR A 174 -13.95 -12.40 -4.30
N GLU A 175 -14.32 -13.14 -3.26
CA GLU A 175 -14.33 -12.67 -1.87
C GLU A 175 -13.19 -13.31 -1.09
N TYR A 176 -12.23 -12.50 -0.63
CA TYR A 176 -11.16 -12.90 0.27
C TYR A 176 -11.55 -12.57 1.71
N TYR A 177 -11.37 -13.54 2.59
CA TYR A 177 -11.55 -13.41 4.04
C TYR A 177 -10.22 -13.69 4.71
N THR A 178 -9.77 -12.77 5.55
CA THR A 178 -8.52 -12.93 6.32
C THR A 178 -8.80 -13.44 7.74
N PHE A 179 -7.78 -14.00 8.38
CA PHE A 179 -7.85 -14.43 9.77
C PHE A 179 -8.02 -13.29 10.79
N ASP A 180 -7.79 -12.04 10.37
CA ASP A 180 -7.96 -10.84 11.19
C ASP A 180 -9.26 -10.07 10.85
N GLY A 181 -10.18 -10.70 10.13
CA GLY A 181 -11.52 -10.15 9.89
C GLY A 181 -11.61 -9.13 8.76
N ARG A 182 -10.62 -9.01 7.88
CA ARG A 182 -10.79 -8.20 6.65
C ARG A 182 -11.51 -9.04 5.60
N LYS A 183 -12.49 -8.43 4.94
CA LYS A 183 -13.16 -8.95 3.76
C LYS A 183 -12.82 -8.06 2.56
N ILE A 184 -12.16 -8.63 1.55
CA ILE A 184 -11.86 -7.95 0.28
C ILE A 184 -12.73 -8.56 -0.80
N THR A 185 -13.56 -7.75 -1.44
CA THR A 185 -14.41 -8.17 -2.57
C THR A 185 -13.82 -7.61 -3.86
N LEU A 186 -13.54 -8.51 -4.79
CA LEU A 186 -13.07 -8.21 -6.13
C LEU A 186 -14.17 -8.52 -7.13
N GLN A 187 -14.43 -7.62 -8.06
CA GLN A 187 -15.28 -7.86 -9.22
C GLN A 187 -14.39 -7.74 -10.46
N GLY A 188 -14.01 -8.88 -11.02
CA GLY A 188 -13.18 -8.96 -12.21
C GLY A 188 -14.05 -9.15 -13.45
N PHE A 189 -13.83 -8.33 -14.47
CA PHE A 189 -14.58 -8.39 -15.72
C PHE A 189 -13.69 -8.00 -16.89
N GLN A 190 -14.08 -8.47 -18.08
CA GLN A 190 -13.45 -8.06 -19.32
C GLN A 190 -14.30 -6.97 -19.97
N GLN A 191 -13.64 -5.93 -20.47
CA GLN A 191 -14.27 -4.95 -21.35
C GLN A 191 -13.31 -4.64 -22.50
N ASP A 192 -13.81 -4.79 -23.72
CA ASP A 192 -13.00 -4.79 -24.94
C ASP A 192 -11.85 -5.81 -24.83
N ASP A 193 -10.61 -5.37 -25.03
CA ASP A 193 -9.40 -6.20 -24.94
C ASP A 193 -8.74 -6.17 -23.55
N ASN A 194 -9.33 -5.48 -22.57
CA ASN A 194 -8.73 -5.27 -21.25
C ASN A 194 -9.49 -5.99 -20.14
N TYR A 195 -8.74 -6.35 -19.08
CA TYR A 195 -9.31 -6.89 -17.84
C TYR A 195 -9.28 -5.83 -16.76
N TYR A 196 -10.44 -5.62 -16.14
CA TYR A 196 -10.62 -4.65 -15.08
C TYR A 196 -10.96 -5.34 -13.76
N LEU A 197 -10.58 -4.68 -12.68
CA LEU A 197 -10.83 -5.13 -11.32
C LEU A 197 -11.41 -3.97 -10.51
N HIS A 198 -12.62 -4.16 -10.01
CA HIS A 198 -13.18 -3.28 -8.98
C HIS A 198 -12.97 -3.90 -7.60
N LEU A 199 -12.48 -3.12 -6.64
CA LEU A 199 -12.08 -3.58 -5.32
C LEU A 199 -12.86 -2.85 -4.22
N GLN A 200 -13.37 -3.61 -3.27
CA GLN A 200 -13.99 -3.10 -2.04
C GLN A 200 -13.40 -3.81 -0.83
N ALA A 201 -13.19 -3.06 0.26
CA ALA A 201 -12.73 -3.60 1.54
C ALA A 201 -13.77 -3.34 2.62
N ALA A 202 -14.00 -4.33 3.47
CA ALA A 202 -14.88 -4.27 4.62
C ALA A 202 -14.26 -5.03 5.81
N PHE A 203 -14.82 -4.83 7.00
CA PHE A 203 -14.50 -5.61 8.19
C PHE A 203 -15.63 -6.59 8.49
N ASP A 204 -15.27 -7.85 8.74
CA ASP A 204 -16.12 -8.96 9.10
C ASP A 204 -15.81 -9.35 10.55
N ALA A 205 -16.67 -8.88 11.46
CA ALA A 205 -16.49 -9.08 12.90
C ALA A 205 -16.63 -10.55 13.31
N ASP A 206 -17.51 -11.31 12.65
CA ASP A 206 -17.72 -12.73 12.96
C ASP A 206 -16.48 -13.54 12.57
N GLN A 207 -15.90 -13.25 11.39
CA GLN A 207 -14.64 -13.82 10.95
C GLN A 207 -13.50 -13.48 11.93
N PHE A 208 -13.42 -12.24 12.41
CA PHE A 208 -12.43 -11.86 13.42
C PHE A 208 -12.62 -12.66 14.71
N GLU A 209 -13.83 -12.73 15.25
CA GLU A 209 -14.11 -13.43 16.50
C GLU A 209 -13.83 -14.94 16.40
N GLN A 210 -14.09 -15.55 15.25
CA GLN A 210 -13.82 -16.96 15.00
C GLN A 210 -12.32 -17.29 15.00
N PHE A 211 -11.48 -16.39 14.47
CA PHE A 211 -10.07 -16.64 14.20
C PHE A 211 -9.10 -15.75 15.00
N ARG A 212 -9.62 -14.96 15.94
CA ARG A 212 -8.79 -14.17 16.84
C ARG A 212 -7.83 -15.11 17.58
N PRO A 213 -6.57 -14.70 17.78
CA PRO A 213 -5.65 -15.46 18.61
C PRO A 213 -6.31 -15.70 19.96
N LYS A 214 -6.43 -16.97 20.37
CA LYS A 214 -6.77 -17.27 21.77
C LYS A 214 -5.59 -16.74 22.59
N ALA A 215 -5.88 -15.88 23.57
CA ALA A 215 -4.85 -15.45 24.50
C ALA A 215 -4.18 -16.71 25.08
N GLU A 216 -2.86 -16.79 24.93
CA GLU A 216 -2.09 -17.81 25.63
C GLU A 216 -2.32 -17.56 27.13
N PRO A 217 -2.67 -18.58 27.93
CA PRO A 217 -2.79 -18.39 29.36
C PRO A 217 -1.43 -17.86 29.85
N ALA A 218 -1.45 -16.70 30.51
CA ALA A 218 -0.26 -16.20 31.19
C ALA A 218 0.26 -17.32 32.07
N THR A 219 1.49 -17.78 31.81
CA THR A 219 2.19 -18.67 32.72
C THR A 219 2.38 -17.89 34.01
N THR A 220 1.51 -18.12 34.99
CA THR A 220 1.78 -17.76 36.38
C THR A 220 3.01 -18.56 36.78
N ASP A 221 4.14 -17.86 36.82
CA ASP A 221 5.37 -18.32 37.45
C ASP A 221 5.11 -18.37 38.96
N ASP A 222 4.53 -19.48 39.42
CA ASP A 222 4.35 -19.77 40.84
C ASP A 222 5.67 -20.35 41.37
N SER A 223 6.66 -19.47 41.51
CA SER A 223 7.81 -19.75 42.36
C SER A 223 7.36 -19.57 43.82
N ALA A 224 6.73 -20.62 44.34
CA ALA A 224 6.48 -20.78 45.77
C ALA A 224 7.83 -20.86 46.50
N ASP A 225 8.10 -19.81 47.26
CA ASP A 225 9.19 -19.67 48.21
C ASP A 225 9.01 -20.68 49.37
N GLU A 226 9.63 -21.86 49.23
CA GLU A 226 9.89 -22.80 50.32
C GLU A 226 11.14 -22.33 51.07
N SER A 227 10.96 -21.36 51.97
CA SER A 227 11.96 -21.01 52.98
C SER A 227 11.92 -22.05 54.11
N ALA A 228 12.83 -23.03 54.05
CA ALA A 228 13.16 -23.94 55.15
C ALA A 228 14.54 -23.59 55.73
N ASP A 229 14.47 -22.91 56.89
CA ASP A 229 15.21 -23.10 58.14
C ASP A 229 16.73 -23.32 58.21
N ASP A 230 17.25 -22.78 59.31
CA ASP A 230 18.51 -23.06 60.00
C ASP A 230 19.82 -22.43 59.50
N THR A 231 20.16 -21.29 60.12
CA THR A 231 21.53 -21.07 60.61
C THR A 231 21.49 -20.34 61.96
N GLU A 232 21.56 -21.15 63.02
CA GLU A 232 21.90 -20.71 64.38
C GLU A 232 23.40 -20.38 64.45
N SER A 233 23.76 -19.24 65.05
CA SER A 233 24.81 -19.09 66.06
C SER A 233 25.48 -17.70 66.04
N THR A 234 24.98 -16.85 66.95
CA THR A 234 25.73 -16.03 67.92
C THR A 234 26.95 -15.20 67.50
N ALA A 235 26.87 -13.90 67.78
CA ALA A 235 27.78 -13.07 68.59
C ALA A 235 27.84 -11.67 67.95
N ASN A 236 27.04 -10.74 68.47
CA ASN A 236 27.41 -9.78 69.51
C ASN A 236 28.29 -8.63 69.00
N ASP A 237 27.79 -7.44 69.29
CA ASP A 237 28.51 -6.24 69.71
C ASP A 237 28.54 -5.02 68.79
N GLU A 238 27.83 -4.01 69.28
CA GLU A 238 28.22 -2.61 69.40
C GLU A 238 28.63 -1.79 68.16
N ALA A 239 27.72 -0.84 67.89
CA ALA A 239 27.94 0.59 68.08
C ALA A 239 28.30 1.47 66.87
N ALA A 240 27.73 2.68 66.99
CA ALA A 240 28.12 3.98 66.45
C ALA A 240 27.67 4.35 65.03
N THR A 241 26.55 5.10 65.02
CA THR A 241 26.41 6.45 64.44
C THR A 241 27.66 7.08 63.82
N GLU A 242 27.54 7.56 62.59
CA GLU A 242 27.82 8.95 62.12
C GLU A 242 27.57 9.01 60.60
N THR A 243 26.50 9.66 60.14
CA THR A 243 26.39 11.06 59.69
C THR A 243 26.91 11.36 58.27
N ALA A 244 26.08 12.15 57.61
CA ALA A 244 26.39 13.27 56.72
C ALA A 244 26.48 12.99 55.21
N GLU A 245 25.56 13.69 54.53
CA GLU A 245 25.77 14.55 53.34
C GLU A 245 26.41 13.92 52.09
N ALA A 246 25.95 14.17 50.87
CA ALA A 246 25.28 15.36 50.35
C ALA A 246 24.43 14.98 49.13
N ASP A 247 23.54 15.91 48.77
CA ASP A 247 22.91 16.11 47.45
C ASP A 247 23.77 15.68 46.24
#